data_AF-A0A0H1AST6-F1
#
_entry.id   AF-A0A0H1AST6-F1
#
_cell.length_a   1.000
_cell.length_b   1.000
_cell.length_c   1.000
_cell.angle_alpha   90.00
_cell.angle_beta   90.00
_cell.angle_gamma   90.00
#
_symmetry.space_group_name_H-M   'P 1'
#
loop_
_entity.id
_entity.type
_entity.pdbx_description
1 polymer ?
#
loop_
_entity_poly.entity_id
_entity_poly.type
_entity_poly.pdbx_seq_one_letter_code
_entity_poly.pdbx_strand_id
1 'polypeptide(L)'
;MRKSRFTTEQIIGFIKQAEAGMAVSELGRQHGFSPASFYAWRAKYGGMEAEDAKRLKELESENARLKRLLAEAHLDIEALKVGFGVKR
;
A
#
# COMPACT_ATOMS: atom_id res chain seq x y z
N MET A 1 -8.86 3.83 -4.98
CA MET A 1 -8.31 3.61 -6.34
C MET A 1 -8.64 2.20 -6.78
N ARG A 2 -9.13 2.01 -8.01
CA ARG A 2 -9.15 0.67 -8.62
C ARG A 2 -7.72 0.10 -8.61
N LYS A 3 -7.61 -1.23 -8.54
CA LYS A 3 -6.32 -1.92 -8.63
C LYS A 3 -5.62 -1.48 -9.93
N SER A 4 -4.38 -0.98 -9.83
CA SER A 4 -3.61 -0.58 -11.00
C SER A 4 -3.38 -1.79 -11.91
N ARG A 5 -3.38 -1.56 -13.23
CA ARG A 5 -2.93 -2.56 -14.21
C ARG A 5 -1.42 -2.78 -14.17
N PHE A 6 -0.68 -1.82 -13.62
CA PHE A 6 0.77 -1.87 -13.49
C PHE A 6 1.17 -2.36 -12.10
N THR A 7 2.26 -3.13 -12.02
CA THR A 7 2.86 -3.51 -10.75
C THR A 7 3.52 -2.30 -10.08
N THR A 8 3.77 -2.40 -8.78
CA THR A 8 4.43 -1.34 -8.02
C THR A 8 5.84 -1.06 -8.56
N GLU A 9 6.56 -2.11 -8.97
CA GLU A 9 7.89 -2.03 -9.56
C GLU A 9 7.87 -1.29 -10.90
N GLN A 10 6.88 -1.56 -11.76
CA GLN A 10 6.70 -0.84 -13.03
C GLN A 10 6.41 0.64 -12.78
N ILE A 11 5.52 0.94 -11.83
CA ILE A 11 5.16 2.31 -11.46
C ILE A 11 6.40 3.09 -10.98
N ILE A 12 7.20 2.50 -10.10
CA ILE A 12 8.45 3.12 -9.60
C ILE A 12 9.44 3.31 -10.75
N GLY A 13 9.55 2.34 -11.66
CA GLY A 13 10.36 2.46 -12.87
C GLY A 13 9.95 3.66 -13.74
N PHE A 14 8.65 3.92 -13.90
CA PHE A 14 8.17 5.10 -14.63
C PHE A 14 8.50 6.41 -13.91
N ILE A 15 8.36 6.45 -12.59
CA ILE A 15 8.69 7.62 -11.78
C ILE A 15 10.19 7.95 -11.91
N LYS A 16 11.06 6.94 -11.82
CA LYS A 16 12.51 7.11 -11.97
C LYS A 16 12.92 7.61 -13.36
N GLN A 17 12.30 7.09 -14.41
CA GLN A 17 12.54 7.58 -15.78
C GLN A 17 12.17 9.06 -15.92
N ALA A 18 11.04 9.47 -15.33
CA ALA A 18 10.64 10.87 -15.32
C ALA A 18 11.59 11.75 -14.48
N GLU A 19 12.07 11.25 -13.33
CA GLU A 19 13.07 11.94 -12.50
C GLU A 19 14.45 12.04 -13.19
N ALA A 20 14.78 11.08 -14.06
CA ALA A 20 15.94 11.12 -14.95
C ALA A 20 15.76 12.05 -16.17
N GLY A 21 14.62 12.73 -16.29
CA GLY A 21 14.38 13.78 -17.30
C GLY A 21 13.46 13.38 -18.46
N MET A 22 12.90 12.16 -18.50
CA MET A 22 11.92 11.80 -19.53
C MET A 22 10.59 12.53 -19.33
N ALA A 23 9.97 12.96 -20.43
CA ALA A 23 8.67 13.60 -20.37
C ALA A 23 7.57 12.59 -19.98
N VAL A 24 6.74 12.95 -18.99
CA VAL A 24 5.61 12.12 -18.53
C VAL A 24 4.61 11.83 -19.66
N SER A 25 4.43 12.78 -20.59
CA SER A 25 3.58 12.60 -21.77
C SER A 25 4.09 11.51 -22.71
N GLU A 26 5.42 11.40 -22.86
CA GLU A 26 6.05 10.35 -23.65
C GLU A 26 5.93 8.98 -22.98
N LEU A 27 6.24 8.90 -21.69
CA LEU A 27 6.09 7.66 -20.92
C LEU A 27 4.63 7.16 -20.95
N GLY A 28 3.67 8.08 -20.80
CA GLY A 28 2.25 7.77 -20.87
C GLY A 28 1.82 7.21 -22.23
N ARG A 29 2.38 7.76 -23.32
CA ARG A 29 2.15 7.26 -24.69
C ARG A 29 2.79 5.89 -24.92
N GLN A 30 4.01 5.67 -24.42
CA GLN A 30 4.73 4.39 -24.60
C GLN A 30 4.12 3.24 -23.78
N HIS A 31 3.72 3.51 -22.54
CA HIS A 31 3.27 2.47 -21.60
C HIS A 31 1.75 2.42 -21.40
N GLY A 32 1.00 3.38 -21.94
CA GLY A 32 -0.46 3.39 -21.90
C GLY A 32 -1.03 3.81 -20.54
N PHE A 33 -0.54 4.91 -19.98
CA PHE A 33 -1.11 5.54 -18.79
C PHE A 33 -1.35 7.04 -18.99
N SER A 34 -2.31 7.60 -18.25
CA SER A 34 -2.58 9.03 -18.28
C SER A 34 -1.63 9.81 -17.35
N PRO A 35 -1.33 11.10 -17.65
CA PRO A 35 -0.57 11.95 -16.74
C PRO A 35 -1.18 12.00 -15.33
N ALA A 36 -2.50 12.03 -15.22
CA ALA A 36 -3.20 11.98 -13.93
C ALA A 36 -2.87 10.71 -13.13
N SER A 37 -2.78 9.55 -13.79
CA SER A 37 -2.38 8.28 -13.14
C SER A 37 -0.95 8.36 -12.64
N PHE A 38 -0.05 8.93 -13.44
CA PHE A 38 1.35 9.13 -13.07
C PHE A 38 1.50 9.99 -11.81
N TYR A 39 0.83 11.13 -11.73
CA TYR A 39 0.96 12.00 -10.55
C TYR A 39 0.32 11.39 -9.29
N ALA A 40 -0.77 10.62 -9.42
CA ALA A 40 -1.32 9.85 -8.30
C ALA A 40 -0.31 8.80 -7.79
N TRP A 41 0.40 8.13 -8.71
CA TRP A 41 1.49 7.23 -8.34
C TRP A 41 2.67 7.95 -7.73
N ARG A 42 3.11 9.08 -8.29
CA ARG A 42 4.22 9.88 -7.75
C ARG A 42 3.92 10.40 -6.35
N ALA A 43 2.68 10.79 -6.06
CA ALA A 43 2.29 11.18 -4.71
C ALA A 43 2.35 9.99 -3.74
N LYS A 44 2.08 8.78 -4.21
CA LYS A 44 2.08 7.56 -3.38
C LYS A 44 3.44 6.89 -3.24
N TYR A 45 4.26 6.90 -4.29
CA TYR A 45 5.48 6.11 -4.44
C TYR A 45 6.71 6.95 -4.80
N GLY A 46 6.57 8.26 -5.00
CA GLY A 46 7.70 9.14 -5.29
C GLY A 46 8.69 9.16 -4.14
N GLY A 47 9.98 9.11 -4.48
CA GLY A 47 11.06 9.01 -3.48
C GLY A 47 11.18 7.64 -2.79
N MET A 48 10.40 6.62 -3.18
CA MET A 48 10.59 5.24 -2.72
C MET A 48 11.38 4.42 -3.73
N GLU A 49 12.29 3.58 -3.21
CA GLU A 49 12.89 2.50 -3.98
C GLU A 49 11.90 1.34 -4.16
N ALA A 50 12.14 0.47 -5.16
CA ALA A 50 11.29 -0.69 -5.40
C ALA A 50 11.25 -1.64 -4.17
N GLU A 51 12.37 -1.78 -3.47
CA GLU A 51 12.46 -2.55 -2.23
C GLU A 51 11.68 -1.88 -1.09
N ASP A 52 11.73 -0.55 -0.96
CA ASP A 52 10.96 0.19 0.04
C ASP A 52 9.46 -0.01 -0.16
N ALA A 53 9.00 0.02 -1.41
CA ALA A 53 7.59 -0.17 -1.72
C ALA A 53 7.13 -1.62 -1.48
N LYS A 54 8.00 -2.62 -1.74
CA LYS A 54 7.74 -4.01 -1.37
C LYS A 54 7.63 -4.15 0.15
N ARG A 55 8.59 -3.56 0.88
CA ARG A 55 8.61 -3.58 2.35
C ARG A 55 7.39 -2.90 2.95
N LEU A 56 6.98 -1.76 2.39
CA LEU A 56 5.76 -1.04 2.80
C LEU A 56 4.53 -1.93 2.66
N LYS A 57 4.36 -2.62 1.53
CA LYS A 57 3.22 -3.52 1.31
C LYS A 57 3.20 -4.71 2.27
N GLU A 58 4.35 -5.29 2.57
CA GLU A 58 4.48 -6.35 3.57
C GLU A 58 4.07 -5.86 4.96
N LEU A 59 4.55 -4.67 5.35
CA LEU A 59 4.19 -4.05 6.63
C LEU A 59 2.70 -3.71 6.71
N GLU A 60 2.10 -3.20 5.63
CA GLU A 60 0.65 -2.95 5.56
C GLU A 60 -0.16 -4.24 5.74
N SER A 61 0.26 -5.33 5.08
CA SER A 61 -0.39 -6.63 5.19
C SER A 61 -0.28 -7.19 6.61
N GLU A 62 0.91 -7.12 7.20
CA GLU A 62 1.12 -7.61 8.56
C GLU A 62 0.36 -6.76 9.59
N ASN A 63 0.32 -5.44 9.42
CA ASN A 63 -0.45 -4.56 10.28
C ASN A 63 -1.95 -4.89 10.23
N ALA A 64 -2.50 -5.18 9.05
CA ALA A 64 -3.88 -5.61 8.89
C ALA A 64 -4.14 -6.95 9.62
N ARG A 65 -3.22 -7.92 9.49
CA ARG A 65 -3.28 -9.21 10.20
C ARG A 65 -3.26 -9.02 11.71
N LEU A 66 -2.33 -8.21 12.21
CA LEU A 66 -2.19 -7.92 13.64
C LEU A 66 -3.42 -7.22 14.21
N LYS A 67 -3.99 -6.25 13.50
CA LYS A 67 -5.24 -5.58 13.91
C LYS A 67 -6.40 -6.57 14.02
N ARG A 68 -6.51 -7.51 13.09
CA ARG A 68 -7.53 -8.56 13.13
C ARG A 68 -7.34 -9.47 14.35
N LEU A 69 -6.13 -9.99 14.57
CA LEU A 69 -5.84 -10.84 15.73
C LEU A 69 -6.09 -10.10 17.05
N LEU A 70 -5.74 -8.81 17.11
CA LEU A 70 -6.00 -7.99 18.28
C LEU A 70 -7.51 -7.83 18.54
N ALA A 71 -8.31 -7.63 17.50
CA ALA A 71 -9.76 -7.54 17.64
C ALA A 71 -10.37 -8.87 18.11
N GLU A 72 -9.95 -9.99 17.52
CA GLU A 72 -10.36 -11.34 17.92
C GLU A 72 -10.01 -11.60 19.41
N ALA A 73 -8.77 -11.31 19.82
CA ALA A 73 -8.34 -11.46 21.21
C ALA A 73 -9.15 -10.58 22.18
N HIS A 74 -9.47 -9.34 21.80
CA HIS A 74 -10.33 -8.49 22.63
C HIS A 74 -11.74 -9.05 22.78
N LEU A 75 -12.33 -9.60 21.71
CA LEU A 75 -13.64 -10.24 21.77
C LEU A 75 -13.62 -11.46 22.71
N ASP A 76 -12.58 -12.28 22.64
CA ASP A 76 -12.40 -13.42 23.54
C ASP A 76 -12.26 -12.98 24.99
N ILE A 77 -11.46 -11.94 25.27
CA ILE A 77 -11.31 -11.38 26.61
C ILE A 77 -12.66 -10.88 27.15
N GLU A 78 -13.44 -10.16 26.35
CA GLU A 78 -14.76 -9.67 26.77
C GLU A 78 -15.75 -10.83 27.00
N ALA A 79 -15.75 -11.85 26.13
CA ALA A 79 -16.56 -13.04 26.32
C ALA A 79 -16.21 -13.77 27.62
N LEU A 80 -14.92 -13.88 27.95
CA LEU A 80 -14.44 -14.47 29.20
C LEU A 80 -14.86 -13.62 30.41
N LYS A 81 -14.74 -12.30 30.37
CA LYS A 81 -15.19 -11.42 31.46
C LYS A 81 -16.69 -11.53 31.72
N VAL A 82 -17.50 -11.61 30.67
CA VAL A 82 -18.96 -11.77 30.76
C VAL A 82 -19.32 -13.16 31.25
N GLY A 83 -18.73 -14.20 30.68
CA GLY A 83 -19.04 -15.60 30.99
C GLY A 83 -18.56 -16.06 32.36
N PHE A 84 -17.39 -15.57 32.80
CA PHE A 84 -16.84 -15.91 34.12
C PHE A 84 -17.21 -14.91 35.20
N GLY A 85 -17.88 -13.80 34.84
CA GLY A 85 -18.37 -12.77 35.74
C GLY A 85 -17.30 -12.34 36.73
N VAL A 86 -16.57 -11.26 36.44
CA VAL A 86 -15.62 -10.68 37.41
C VAL A 86 -16.34 -10.49 38.75
N LYS A 87 -16.15 -11.45 39.67
CA LYS A 87 -16.59 -11.30 41.06
C LYS A 87 -15.73 -10.16 41.59
N ARG A 88 -16.41 -9.05 41.91
CA ARG A 88 -15.82 -7.92 42.63
C ARG A 88 -15.07 -8.41 43.86
#